data_AF-A0A1F5UCG7-F1
#
_entry.id   AF-A0A1F5UCG7-F1
#
_cell.length_a   1.000
_cell.length_b   1.000
_cell.length_c   1.000
_cell.angle_alpha   90.00
_cell.angle_beta   90.00
_cell.angle_gamma   90.00
#
_symmetry.space_group_name_H-M   'P 1'
#
loop_
_entity.id
_entity.type
_entity.pdbx_description
1 polymer ?
#
loop_
_entity_poly.entity_id
_entity_poly.type
_entity_poly.pdbx_seq_one_letter_code
_entity_poly.pdbx_strand_id
1 'polypeptide(L)'
;MFIFIRLLAAHLIADFLLQTDRVFQIKVKYKWGVLLHGGIVALTTAIFLLPYLSNPIIICLFVLGALVHIFQDKAKITYNLQIEKNNLWTFLLDQFGHISVLAIISYGALNLPLPVYPGPEWLDKIYKNDQIMYFAIWFVLITYTTAIMQEYIKKIITGDTKEKIIWPTPAQKYLEILERALVSLCIFLGGYWYAGAILAALLGYLMVKAKRSPVLNYQVGTILAVIIGFLMKLTV
;
A
#
# COMPACT_ATOMS: atom_id res chain seq x y z
N MET A 1 -0.92 -19.64 3.27
CA MET A 1 -1.20 -18.19 3.48
C MET A 1 -0.03 -17.44 4.11
N PHE A 2 0.78 -18.05 4.99
CA PHE A 2 1.90 -17.40 5.67
C PHE A 2 2.81 -16.56 4.76
N ILE A 3 3.43 -17.19 3.75
CA ILE A 3 4.35 -16.52 2.81
C ILE A 3 3.65 -15.43 2.02
N PHE A 4 2.45 -15.69 1.49
CA PHE A 4 1.66 -14.70 0.75
C PHE A 4 1.45 -13.40 1.55
N ILE A 5 1.08 -13.49 2.83
CA ILE A 5 0.82 -12.31 3.66
C ILE A 5 2.11 -11.50 3.87
N ARG A 6 3.26 -12.16 4.07
CA ARG A 6 4.57 -11.48 4.18
C ARG A 6 4.95 -10.80 2.88
N LEU A 7 4.77 -11.49 1.76
CA LEU A 7 5.02 -10.96 0.42
C LEU A 7 4.13 -9.75 0.12
N LEU A 8 2.84 -9.83 0.45
CA LEU A 8 1.89 -8.74 0.27
C LEU A 8 2.26 -7.53 1.14
N ALA A 9 2.59 -7.75 2.42
CA ALA A 9 3.07 -6.69 3.30
C ALA A 9 4.35 -6.03 2.76
N ALA A 10 5.33 -6.83 2.34
CA ALA A 10 6.59 -6.33 1.77
C ALA A 10 6.37 -5.50 0.51
N HIS A 11 5.52 -5.98 -0.41
CA HIS A 11 5.14 -5.25 -1.61
C HIS A 11 4.47 -3.92 -1.29
N LEU A 12 3.45 -3.91 -0.43
CA LEU A 12 2.73 -2.69 -0.07
C LEU A 12 3.65 -1.67 0.60
N ILE A 13 4.51 -2.13 1.52
CA ILE A 13 5.50 -1.26 2.16
C ILE A 13 6.48 -0.69 1.12
N ALA A 14 6.98 -1.50 0.20
CA ALA A 14 7.93 -1.04 -0.80
C ALA A 14 7.31 -0.03 -1.78
N ASP A 15 6.13 -0.36 -2.34
CA ASP A 15 5.50 0.41 -3.42
C ASP A 15 4.78 1.68 -2.96
N PHE A 16 4.32 1.72 -1.70
CA PHE A 16 3.57 2.87 -1.18
C PHE A 16 4.35 3.67 -0.14
N LEU A 17 4.96 3.01 0.85
CA LEU A 17 5.64 3.69 1.95
C LEU A 17 7.08 4.09 1.57
N LEU A 18 7.86 3.17 1.01
CA LEU A 18 9.27 3.40 0.66
C LEU A 18 9.46 4.08 -0.71
N GLN A 19 8.47 4.00 -1.59
CA GLN A 19 8.43 4.75 -2.85
C GLN A 19 8.07 6.23 -2.60
N THR A 20 8.99 6.96 -1.99
CA THR A 20 8.84 8.40 -1.77
C THR A 20 8.68 9.18 -3.08
N ASP A 21 8.17 10.41 -3.01
CA ASP A 21 8.00 11.28 -4.19
C ASP A 21 9.31 11.42 -5.00
N ARG A 22 10.46 11.44 -4.32
CA ARG A 22 11.79 11.48 -4.95
C ARG A 22 12.11 10.19 -5.71
N VAL A 23 11.83 9.03 -5.11
CA VAL A 23 12.03 7.72 -5.77
C VAL A 23 11.14 7.63 -7.00
N PHE A 24 9.87 8.02 -6.89
CA PHE A 24 8.94 8.06 -8.02
C PHE A 24 9.42 8.99 -9.14
N GLN A 25 9.88 10.20 -8.81
CA GLN A 25 10.43 11.14 -9.80
C GLN A 25 11.65 10.57 -10.52
N ILE A 26 12.57 9.91 -9.80
CA ILE A 26 13.73 9.23 -10.41
C ILE A 26 13.26 8.09 -11.33
N LYS A 27 12.29 7.30 -10.87
CA LYS A 27 11.70 6.17 -11.61
C LYS A 27 11.12 6.59 -12.96
N VAL A 28 10.43 7.72 -13.01
CA VAL A 28 9.83 8.25 -14.24
C VAL A 28 10.87 8.97 -15.12
N LYS A 29 11.78 9.76 -14.52
CA LYS A 29 12.72 10.60 -15.26
C LYS A 29 13.86 9.81 -15.91
N TYR A 30 14.39 8.78 -15.25
CA TYR A 30 15.57 8.05 -15.71
C TYR A 30 15.23 6.61 -16.04
N LYS A 31 15.75 6.09 -17.18
CA LYS A 31 15.51 4.70 -17.60
C LYS A 31 15.93 3.67 -16.54
N TRP A 32 16.99 3.95 -15.78
CA TRP A 32 17.50 3.12 -14.69
C TRP A 32 16.72 3.26 -13.38
N GLY A 33 15.87 4.30 -13.24
CA GLY A 33 15.14 4.56 -12.01
C GLY A 33 14.17 3.43 -11.61
N VAL A 34 13.70 2.65 -12.58
CA VAL A 34 12.92 1.43 -12.32
C VAL A 34 13.76 0.37 -11.60
N LEU A 35 15.06 0.27 -11.89
CA LEU A 35 15.97 -0.65 -11.19
C LEU A 35 16.20 -0.22 -9.74
N LEU A 36 16.25 1.09 -9.47
CA LEU A 36 16.33 1.61 -8.10
C LEU A 36 15.11 1.19 -7.28
N HIS A 37 13.91 1.42 -7.80
CA HIS A 37 12.68 1.00 -7.12
C HIS A 37 12.58 -0.52 -6.99
N GLY A 38 12.88 -1.26 -8.06
CA GLY A 38 12.95 -2.72 -8.02
C GLY A 38 13.94 -3.24 -6.98
N GLY A 39 15.05 -2.55 -6.76
CA GLY A 39 15.99 -2.83 -5.68
C GLY A 39 15.39 -2.64 -4.28
N ILE A 40 14.58 -1.59 -4.07
CA ILE A 40 13.84 -1.37 -2.81
C ILE A 40 12.85 -2.51 -2.58
N VAL A 41 12.11 -2.90 -3.61
CA VAL A 41 11.15 -4.01 -3.53
C VAL A 41 11.85 -5.33 -3.24
N ALA A 42 12.94 -5.62 -3.94
CA ALA A 42 13.75 -6.82 -3.72
C ALA A 42 14.33 -6.85 -2.30
N LEU A 43 14.91 -5.75 -1.82
CA LEU A 43 15.45 -5.66 -0.46
C LEU A 43 14.36 -5.86 0.60
N THR A 44 13.22 -5.17 0.45
CA THR A 44 12.09 -5.29 1.39
C THR A 44 11.55 -6.72 1.41
N THR A 45 11.39 -7.33 0.23
CA THR A 45 10.95 -8.72 0.11
C THR A 45 11.96 -9.69 0.75
N ALA A 46 13.26 -9.47 0.54
CA ALA A 46 14.31 -10.28 1.14
C ALA A 46 14.30 -10.22 2.68
N ILE A 47 14.02 -9.04 3.26
CA ILE A 47 13.87 -8.89 4.72
C ILE A 47 12.68 -9.74 5.23
N PHE A 48 11.54 -9.69 4.55
CA PHE A 48 10.34 -10.45 4.94
C PHE A 48 10.45 -11.97 4.67
N LEU A 49 11.34 -12.37 3.76
CA LEU A 49 11.62 -13.77 3.46
C LEU A 49 12.94 -14.27 4.05
N LEU A 50 13.63 -13.49 4.89
CA LEU A 50 14.98 -13.77 5.36
C LEU A 50 15.17 -15.23 5.84
N PRO A 51 14.28 -15.82 6.65
CA PRO A 51 14.44 -17.19 7.14
C PRO A 51 14.32 -18.27 6.03
N TYR A 52 13.75 -17.93 4.88
CA TYR A 52 13.57 -18.81 3.73
C TYR A 52 14.66 -18.64 2.66
N LEU A 53 15.53 -17.64 2.76
CA LEU A 53 16.57 -17.37 1.75
C LEU A 53 17.70 -18.41 1.73
N SER A 54 17.69 -19.40 2.62
CA SER A 54 18.55 -20.58 2.51
C SER A 54 18.03 -21.62 1.52
N ASN A 55 16.75 -21.56 1.15
CA ASN A 55 16.12 -22.50 0.23
C ASN A 55 16.34 -22.06 -1.24
N PRO A 56 17.02 -22.86 -2.08
CA PRO A 56 17.30 -22.49 -3.47
C PRO A 56 16.06 -22.21 -4.32
N ILE A 57 14.96 -22.92 -4.07
CA ILE A 57 13.69 -22.71 -4.77
C ILE A 57 13.13 -21.33 -4.43
N ILE A 58 13.19 -20.94 -3.16
CA ILE A 58 12.76 -19.60 -2.73
C ILE A 58 13.64 -18.52 -3.32
N ILE A 59 14.96 -18.70 -3.34
CA ILE A 59 15.87 -17.75 -3.99
C ILE A 59 15.48 -17.59 -5.47
N CYS A 60 15.22 -18.69 -6.19
CA CYS A 60 14.81 -18.64 -7.59
C CYS A 60 13.48 -17.88 -7.77
N LEU A 61 12.46 -18.20 -6.98
CA LEU A 61 11.16 -17.53 -7.02
C LEU A 61 11.26 -16.04 -6.62
N PHE A 62 12.11 -15.71 -5.65
CA PHE A 62 12.41 -14.34 -5.24
C PHE A 62 13.04 -13.53 -6.38
N VAL A 63 14.09 -14.07 -7.02
CA VAL A 63 14.75 -13.40 -8.15
C VAL A 63 13.76 -13.22 -9.30
N LEU A 64 12.98 -14.25 -9.64
CA LEU A 64 11.94 -14.17 -10.66
C LEU A 64 10.91 -13.08 -10.31
N GLY A 65 10.43 -13.05 -9.07
CA GLY A 65 9.49 -12.05 -8.59
C GLY A 65 10.01 -10.62 -8.71
N ALA A 66 11.27 -10.40 -8.31
CA ALA A 66 11.91 -9.08 -8.44
C ALA A 66 12.06 -8.65 -9.91
N LEU A 67 12.42 -9.56 -10.81
CA LEU A 67 12.51 -9.28 -12.24
C LEU A 67 11.14 -8.97 -12.85
N VAL A 68 10.12 -9.75 -12.50
CA VAL A 68 8.74 -9.52 -12.94
C VAL A 68 8.23 -8.17 -12.44
N HIS A 69 8.53 -7.81 -11.18
CA HIS A 69 8.18 -6.49 -10.64
C HIS A 69 8.79 -5.35 -11.47
N ILE A 70 10.10 -5.41 -11.72
CA ILE A 70 10.82 -4.43 -12.56
C ILE A 70 10.18 -4.33 -13.95
N PHE A 71 9.84 -5.48 -14.54
CA PHE A 71 9.20 -5.53 -15.86
C PHE A 71 7.80 -4.90 -15.85
N GLN A 72 6.95 -5.24 -14.87
CA GLN A 72 5.60 -4.67 -14.71
C GLN A 72 5.66 -3.15 -14.57
N ASP A 73 6.53 -2.65 -13.70
CA ASP A 73 6.71 -1.21 -13.49
C ASP A 73 7.21 -0.51 -14.77
N LYS A 74 8.14 -1.13 -15.49
CA LYS A 74 8.64 -0.60 -16.75
C LYS A 74 7.54 -0.55 -17.81
N ALA A 75 6.77 -1.63 -17.96
CA ALA A 75 5.67 -1.74 -18.89
C ALA A 75 4.60 -0.68 -18.62
N LYS A 76 4.24 -0.48 -17.34
CA LYS A 76 3.31 0.58 -16.90
C LYS A 76 3.80 1.98 -17.28
N ILE A 77 5.06 2.30 -17.00
CA ILE A 77 5.61 3.62 -17.33
C ILE A 77 5.59 3.85 -18.84
N THR A 78 6.03 2.86 -19.62
CA THR A 78 5.99 2.97 -21.08
C THR A 78 4.57 3.13 -21.60
N TYR A 79 3.60 2.34 -21.11
CA TYR A 79 2.20 2.44 -21.48
C TYR A 79 1.58 3.80 -21.12
N ASN A 80 1.80 4.28 -19.88
CA ASN A 80 1.26 5.55 -19.40
C ASN A 80 1.85 6.77 -20.12
N LEU A 81 3.14 6.73 -20.46
CA LEU A 81 3.78 7.79 -21.25
C LEU A 81 3.32 7.80 -22.71
N GLN A 82 2.88 6.67 -23.25
CA GLN A 82 2.42 6.56 -24.65
C GLN A 82 0.96 6.95 -24.85
N ILE A 83 0.11 6.78 -23.83
CA ILE A 83 -1.36 6.88 -23.98
C ILE A 83 -1.96 8.04 -23.17
N GLU A 84 -1.18 8.75 -22.34
CA GLU A 84 -1.63 9.84 -21.44
C GLU A 84 -2.83 9.45 -20.51
N LYS A 85 -3.17 8.16 -20.41
CA LYS A 85 -4.31 7.67 -19.62
C LYS A 85 -3.83 7.07 -18.31
N ASN A 86 -3.39 7.92 -17.39
CA ASN A 86 -3.29 7.50 -15.99
C ASN A 86 -4.67 7.59 -15.33
N ASN A 87 -5.36 6.46 -15.19
CA ASN A 87 -6.70 6.38 -14.60
C ASN A 87 -6.82 5.26 -13.55
N LEU A 88 -8.00 5.16 -12.92
CA LEU A 88 -8.25 4.16 -11.88
C LEU A 88 -8.05 2.73 -12.38
N TRP A 89 -8.50 2.41 -13.60
CA TRP A 89 -8.41 1.06 -14.15
C TRP A 89 -6.96 0.64 -14.41
N THR A 90 -6.13 1.54 -14.93
CA THR A 90 -4.70 1.25 -15.12
C THR A 90 -3.98 1.04 -13.79
N PHE A 91 -4.39 1.75 -12.73
CA PHE A 91 -3.90 1.52 -11.37
C PHE A 91 -4.36 0.16 -10.81
N LEU A 92 -5.65 -0.17 -10.92
CA LEU A 92 -6.18 -1.44 -10.42
C LEU A 92 -5.59 -2.65 -11.15
N LEU A 93 -5.42 -2.56 -12.47
CA LEU A 93 -4.81 -3.62 -13.27
C LEU A 93 -3.35 -3.87 -12.88
N ASP A 94 -2.61 -2.80 -12.59
CA ASP A 94 -1.24 -2.87 -12.09
C ASP A 94 -1.17 -3.58 -10.73
N GLN A 95 -1.99 -3.17 -9.77
CA GLN A 95 -2.07 -3.81 -8.46
C GLN A 95 -2.50 -5.28 -8.55
N PHE A 96 -3.47 -5.58 -9.42
CA PHE A 96 -3.89 -6.96 -9.70
C PHE A 96 -2.74 -7.79 -10.27
N GLY A 97 -1.96 -7.23 -11.19
CA GLY A 97 -0.78 -7.88 -11.76
C GLY A 97 0.26 -8.22 -10.70
N HIS A 98 0.57 -7.28 -9.80
CA HIS A 98 1.50 -7.53 -8.70
C HIS A 98 0.98 -8.62 -7.76
N ILE A 99 -0.27 -8.50 -7.28
CA ILE A 99 -0.89 -9.47 -6.37
C ILE A 99 -0.93 -10.87 -6.98
N SER A 100 -1.21 -10.98 -8.29
CA SER A 100 -1.23 -12.26 -9.01
C SER A 100 0.14 -12.94 -9.00
N VAL A 101 1.22 -12.18 -9.21
CA VAL A 101 2.59 -12.71 -9.15
C VAL A 101 2.94 -13.17 -7.74
N LEU A 102 2.57 -12.40 -6.71
CA LEU A 102 2.78 -12.80 -5.32
C LEU A 102 2.02 -14.08 -4.97
N ALA A 103 0.79 -14.25 -5.49
CA ALA A 103 -0.01 -15.45 -5.31
C ALA A 103 0.66 -16.67 -5.97
N ILE A 104 1.17 -16.52 -7.20
CA ILE A 104 1.90 -17.58 -7.91
C ILE A 104 3.17 -17.99 -7.16
N ILE A 105 3.97 -17.02 -6.71
CA ILE A 105 5.18 -17.28 -5.91
C ILE A 105 4.82 -18.01 -4.62
N SER A 106 3.79 -17.54 -3.90
CA SER A 106 3.35 -18.20 -2.67
C SER A 106 2.79 -19.59 -2.92
N TYR A 107 2.15 -19.84 -4.08
CA TYR A 107 1.66 -21.16 -4.46
C TYR A 107 2.81 -22.15 -4.64
N GLY A 108 3.88 -21.73 -5.34
CA GLY A 108 5.10 -22.53 -5.51
C GLY A 108 5.83 -22.84 -4.19
N ALA A 109 5.52 -22.11 -3.11
CA ALA A 109 6.12 -22.26 -1.79
C ALA A 109 5.20 -22.92 -0.75
N LEU A 110 4.01 -23.43 -1.13
CA LEU A 110 3.00 -23.92 -0.20
C LEU A 110 3.46 -25.07 0.71
N ASN A 111 4.35 -25.93 0.22
CA ASN A 111 4.79 -27.12 0.94
C ASN A 111 6.01 -26.87 1.85
N LEU A 112 6.46 -25.62 1.97
CA LEU A 112 7.60 -25.31 2.85
C LEU A 112 7.17 -25.27 4.31
N PRO A 113 7.98 -25.86 5.22
CA PRO A 113 7.72 -25.75 6.64
C PRO A 113 7.87 -24.30 7.12
N LEU A 114 7.20 -23.97 8.21
CA LEU A 114 7.42 -22.70 8.90
C LEU A 114 8.89 -22.65 9.38
N PRO A 115 9.65 -21.62 8.99
CA PRO A 115 11.06 -21.54 9.31
C PRO A 115 11.23 -21.03 10.74
N VAL A 116 12.44 -21.22 11.25
CA VAL A 116 12.89 -20.55 12.48
C VAL A 116 13.62 -19.28 12.05
N TYR A 117 13.19 -18.14 12.57
CA TYR A 117 13.85 -16.87 12.28
C TYR A 117 15.28 -16.87 12.84
N PRO A 118 16.30 -16.47 12.05
CA PRO A 118 17.67 -16.38 12.54
C PRO A 118 17.81 -15.16 13.47
N GLY A 119 17.60 -15.37 14.78
CA GLY A 119 17.62 -14.30 15.77
C GLY A 119 17.08 -14.73 17.14
N PRO A 120 16.85 -13.76 18.04
CA PRO A 120 16.30 -14.05 19.36
C PRO A 120 14.83 -14.51 19.28
N GLU A 121 14.39 -15.31 20.26
CA GLU A 121 13.06 -15.94 20.29
C GLU A 121 11.90 -14.94 20.14
N TRP A 122 12.03 -13.74 20.73
CA TRP A 122 11.01 -12.70 20.61
C TRP A 122 10.80 -12.22 19.18
N LEU A 123 11.85 -12.21 18.35
CA LEU A 123 11.78 -11.81 16.95
C LEU A 123 11.14 -12.90 16.10
N ASP A 124 11.42 -14.17 16.39
CA ASP A 124 10.72 -15.31 15.76
C ASP A 124 9.22 -15.29 16.06
N LYS A 125 8.83 -14.98 17.30
CA LYS A 125 7.42 -14.78 17.68
C LYS A 125 6.75 -13.66 16.90
N ILE A 126 7.42 -12.52 16.74
CA ILE A 126 6.91 -11.40 15.92
C ILE A 126 6.78 -11.81 14.45
N TYR A 127 7.82 -12.45 13.89
CA TYR A 127 7.83 -12.88 12.49
C TYR A 127 6.70 -13.86 12.17
N LYS A 128 6.41 -14.78 13.09
CA LYS A 128 5.35 -15.78 12.94
C LYS A 128 3.94 -15.25 13.20
N ASN A 129 3.81 -14.02 13.71
CA ASN A 129 2.51 -13.44 14.00
C ASN A 129 1.86 -12.82 12.76
N ASP A 130 0.90 -13.54 12.18
CA ASP A 130 0.13 -13.09 11.02
C ASP A 130 -0.67 -11.81 11.30
N GLN A 131 -1.12 -11.59 12.54
CA GLN A 131 -1.86 -10.38 12.91
C GLN A 131 -1.02 -9.13 12.69
N ILE A 132 0.27 -9.15 13.07
CA ILE A 132 1.18 -8.01 12.84
C ILE A 132 1.27 -7.70 11.33
N MET A 133 1.31 -8.73 10.49
CA MET A 133 1.35 -8.53 9.04
C MET A 133 0.03 -7.97 8.50
N TYR A 134 -1.12 -8.45 8.99
CA TYR A 134 -2.41 -7.88 8.65
C TYR A 134 -2.51 -6.41 9.08
N PHE A 135 -2.10 -6.07 10.30
CA PHE A 135 -2.03 -4.68 10.76
C PHE A 135 -1.15 -3.82 9.86
N ALA A 136 0.03 -4.32 9.45
CA ALA A 136 0.92 -3.60 8.53
C ALA A 136 0.27 -3.36 7.15
N ILE A 137 -0.36 -4.39 6.57
CA ILE A 137 -1.10 -4.30 5.30
C ILE A 137 -2.21 -3.26 5.41
N TRP A 138 -3.07 -3.38 6.42
CA TRP A 138 -4.20 -2.47 6.60
C TRP A 138 -3.74 -1.05 6.85
N PHE A 139 -2.69 -0.85 7.65
CA PHE A 139 -2.11 0.47 7.88
C PHE A 139 -1.67 1.12 6.56
N VAL A 140 -0.96 0.41 5.69
CA VAL A 140 -0.53 0.95 4.39
C VAL A 140 -1.74 1.26 3.49
N LEU A 141 -2.74 0.37 3.44
CA LEU A 141 -3.94 0.58 2.64
C LEU A 141 -4.72 1.84 3.07
N ILE A 142 -4.92 2.01 4.38
CA ILE A 142 -5.64 3.17 4.94
C ILE A 142 -4.90 4.47 4.65
N THR A 143 -3.58 4.48 4.82
CA THR A 143 -2.80 5.72 4.84
C THR A 143 -2.40 6.17 3.43
N TYR A 144 -1.90 5.26 2.59
CA TYR A 144 -1.36 5.56 1.27
C TYR A 144 -2.32 5.21 0.13
N THR A 145 -2.90 4.01 0.14
CA THR A 145 -3.79 3.58 -0.96
C THR A 145 -5.05 4.43 -1.00
N THR A 146 -5.64 4.76 0.15
CA THR A 146 -6.78 5.71 0.20
C THR A 146 -6.44 7.07 -0.38
N ALA A 147 -5.22 7.58 -0.15
CA ALA A 147 -4.79 8.87 -0.68
C ALA A 147 -4.64 8.89 -2.22
N ILE A 148 -4.34 7.73 -2.82
CA ILE A 148 -4.32 7.57 -4.27
C ILE A 148 -5.73 7.37 -4.81
N MET A 149 -6.54 6.54 -4.16
CA MET A 149 -7.91 6.25 -4.55
C MET A 149 -8.80 7.50 -4.52
N GLN A 150 -8.66 8.37 -3.51
CA GLN A 150 -9.43 9.62 -3.43
C GLN A 150 -9.21 10.52 -4.66
N GLU A 151 -7.98 10.61 -5.18
CA GLU A 151 -7.66 11.44 -6.35
C GLU A 151 -8.29 10.87 -7.62
N TYR A 152 -8.27 9.55 -7.79
CA TYR A 152 -8.93 8.91 -8.93
C TYR A 152 -10.46 8.99 -8.85
N ILE A 153 -11.05 8.76 -7.67
CA ILE A 153 -12.49 8.86 -7.46
C ILE A 153 -12.95 10.29 -7.67
N LYS A 154 -12.22 11.30 -7.17
CA LYS A 154 -12.52 12.71 -7.42
C LYS A 154 -12.58 12.99 -8.92
N LYS A 155 -11.57 12.58 -9.70
CA LYS A 155 -11.56 12.77 -11.17
C LYS A 155 -12.77 12.15 -11.86
N ILE A 156 -13.23 10.98 -11.37
CA ILE A 156 -14.44 10.33 -11.89
C ILE A 156 -15.69 11.15 -11.56
N ILE A 157 -15.81 11.64 -10.32
CA ILE A 157 -16.97 12.42 -9.86
C ILE A 157 -17.05 13.78 -10.56
N THR A 158 -15.93 14.50 -10.69
CA THR A 158 -15.91 15.85 -11.27
C THR A 158 -15.93 15.82 -12.80
N GLY A 159 -15.62 14.69 -13.43
CA GLY A 159 -15.47 14.57 -14.88
C GLY A 159 -14.29 15.37 -15.45
N ASP A 160 -13.47 15.98 -14.59
CA ASP A 160 -12.42 16.90 -15.00
C ASP A 160 -11.10 16.14 -15.21
N THR A 161 -10.81 15.86 -16.49
CA THR A 161 -9.55 15.24 -16.89
C THR A 161 -8.38 16.24 -16.95
N LYS A 162 -8.65 17.54 -16.77
CA LYS A 162 -7.67 18.63 -16.92
C LYS A 162 -7.38 19.38 -15.62
N GLU A 163 -8.15 19.16 -14.56
CA GLU A 163 -7.88 19.75 -13.24
C GLU A 163 -6.44 19.41 -12.82
N LYS A 164 -5.61 20.44 -12.64
CA LYS A 164 -4.28 20.24 -12.07
C LYS A 164 -4.47 19.69 -10.66
N ILE A 165 -3.94 18.50 -10.42
CA ILE A 165 -3.87 17.93 -9.07
C ILE A 165 -3.08 18.90 -8.19
N ILE A 166 -3.77 19.57 -7.27
CA ILE A 166 -3.12 20.38 -6.24
C ILE A 166 -2.72 19.42 -5.13
N TRP A 167 -1.46 19.02 -5.13
CA TRP A 167 -0.94 18.16 -4.08
C TRP A 167 -0.99 18.90 -2.74
N PRO A 168 -1.46 18.24 -1.67
CA PRO A 168 -1.48 18.84 -0.35
C PRO A 168 -0.06 19.17 0.12
N THR A 169 0.07 20.21 0.94
CA THR A 169 1.33 20.47 1.66
C THR A 169 1.69 19.25 2.52
N PRO A 170 2.97 19.01 2.85
CA PRO A 170 3.36 17.88 3.70
C PRO A 170 2.55 17.81 5.01
N ALA A 171 2.32 18.95 5.66
CA ALA A 171 1.52 19.02 6.88
C ALA A 171 0.05 18.60 6.66
N GLN A 172 -0.56 18.99 5.55
CA GLN A 172 -1.91 18.54 5.18
C GLN A 172 -1.93 17.04 4.88
N LYS A 173 -0.96 16.53 4.12
CA LYS A 173 -0.82 15.10 3.80
C LYS A 173 -0.77 14.25 5.07
N TYR A 174 0.09 14.60 6.03
CA TYR A 174 0.21 13.85 7.27
C TYR A 174 -1.02 13.97 8.18
N LEU A 175 -1.69 15.12 8.18
CA LEU A 175 -2.92 15.31 8.93
C LEU A 175 -4.05 14.42 8.40
N GLU A 176 -4.21 14.37 7.08
CA GLU A 176 -5.19 13.49 6.44
C GLU A 176 -4.85 12.00 6.65
N ILE A 177 -3.56 11.64 6.62
CA ILE A 177 -3.11 10.28 6.96
C ILE A 177 -3.49 9.92 8.40
N LEU A 178 -3.21 10.82 9.35
CA LEU A 178 -3.51 10.61 10.77
C LEU A 178 -5.02 10.48 11.00
N GLU A 179 -5.82 11.35 10.40
CA GLU A 179 -7.28 11.32 10.52
C GLU A 179 -7.86 10.01 9.99
N ARG A 180 -7.49 9.58 8.79
CA ARG A 180 -7.93 8.29 8.23
C ARG A 180 -7.50 7.10 9.10
N ALA A 181 -6.28 7.12 9.64
CA ALA A 181 -5.81 6.09 10.55
C ALA A 181 -6.64 6.05 11.84
N LEU A 182 -6.93 7.20 12.45
CA LEU A 182 -7.75 7.30 13.65
C LEU A 182 -9.19 6.84 13.43
N VAL A 183 -9.82 7.28 12.33
CA VAL A 183 -11.17 6.85 11.96
C VAL A 183 -11.21 5.34 11.79
N SER A 184 -10.31 4.78 10.98
CA SER A 184 -10.26 3.33 10.72
C SER A 184 -9.99 2.52 11.99
N LEU A 185 -9.08 2.99 12.84
CA LEU A 185 -8.75 2.35 14.12
C LEU A 185 -9.97 2.35 15.07
N CYS A 186 -10.68 3.46 15.17
CA CYS A 186 -11.88 3.56 15.98
C CYS A 186 -12.99 2.62 15.48
N ILE A 187 -13.18 2.51 14.16
CA ILE A 187 -14.11 1.54 13.55
C ILE A 187 -13.70 0.10 13.88
N PHE A 188 -12.41 -0.20 13.74
CA PHE A 188 -11.84 -1.52 14.05
C PHE A 188 -12.12 -1.93 15.50
N LEU A 189 -11.80 -1.05 16.47
CA LEU A 189 -12.05 -1.31 17.90
C LEU A 189 -13.55 -1.46 18.22
N GLY A 190 -14.41 -0.69 17.55
CA GLY A 190 -15.88 -0.75 17.69
C GLY A 190 -16.42 -0.39 19.08
N GLY A 191 -17.69 -0.69 19.32
CA GLY A 191 -18.36 -0.33 20.58
C GLY A 191 -18.41 1.18 20.78
N TYR A 192 -17.96 1.67 21.95
CA TYR A 192 -17.91 3.11 22.23
C TYR A 192 -16.92 3.86 21.34
N TRP A 193 -15.95 3.18 20.71
CA TRP A 193 -15.01 3.80 19.78
C TRP A 193 -15.66 4.30 18.50
N TYR A 194 -16.88 3.84 18.16
CA TYR A 194 -17.64 4.44 17.04
C TYR A 194 -17.90 5.94 17.25
N ALA A 195 -18.08 6.40 18.49
CA ALA A 195 -18.17 7.82 18.79
C ALA A 195 -16.84 8.55 18.52
N GLY A 196 -15.70 7.89 18.79
CA GLY A 196 -14.37 8.39 18.47
C GLY A 196 -14.15 8.54 16.96
N ALA A 197 -14.64 7.59 16.15
CA ALA A 197 -14.61 7.70 14.68
C ALA A 197 -15.40 8.92 14.19
N ILE A 198 -16.61 9.14 14.72
CA ILE A 198 -17.43 10.31 14.38
C ILE A 198 -16.73 11.60 14.79
N LEU A 199 -16.15 11.65 15.99
CA LEU A 199 -15.42 12.82 16.47
C LEU A 199 -14.20 13.13 15.59
N ALA A 200 -13.40 12.12 15.25
CA ALA A 200 -12.25 12.28 14.36
C ALA A 200 -12.67 12.81 12.98
N ALA A 201 -13.74 12.25 12.40
CA ALA A 201 -14.30 12.69 11.14
C ALA A 201 -14.85 14.14 11.20
N LEU A 202 -15.50 14.50 12.31
CA LEU A 202 -16.03 15.85 12.49
C LEU A 202 -14.90 16.88 12.63
N LEU A 203 -13.88 16.58 13.42
CA LEU A 203 -12.70 17.44 13.57
C LEU A 203 -11.96 17.60 12.23
N GLY A 204 -11.73 16.51 11.49
CA GLY A 204 -11.12 16.56 10.17
C GLY A 204 -11.91 17.45 9.19
N TYR A 205 -13.24 17.28 9.14
CA TYR A 205 -14.11 18.10 8.32
C TYR A 205 -14.01 19.61 8.65
N LEU A 206 -14.06 19.96 9.94
CA LEU A 206 -13.93 21.35 10.39
C LEU A 206 -12.58 21.96 10.00
N MET A 207 -11.49 21.20 10.11
CA MET A 207 -10.15 21.64 9.72
C MET A 207 -10.02 21.87 8.21
N VAL A 208 -10.57 20.97 7.39
CA VAL A 208 -10.59 21.10 5.93
C VAL A 208 -11.36 22.35 5.52
N LYS A 209 -12.53 22.58 6.14
CA LYS A 209 -13.35 23.77 5.90
C LYS A 209 -12.63 25.05 6.31
N ALA A 210 -11.98 25.08 7.49
CA ALA A 210 -11.22 26.22 7.97
C ALA A 210 -10.04 26.58 7.04
N LYS A 211 -9.38 25.57 6.47
CA LYS A 211 -8.27 25.75 5.51
C LYS A 211 -8.73 25.97 4.05
N ARG A 212 -10.05 26.04 3.80
CA ARG A 212 -10.65 26.13 2.44
C ARG A 212 -10.13 25.05 1.48
N SER A 213 -9.79 23.87 2.01
CA SER A 213 -9.34 22.74 1.21
C SER A 213 -10.55 22.01 0.58
N PRO A 214 -10.36 21.26 -0.53
CA PRO A 214 -11.46 20.58 -1.21
C PRO A 214 -12.16 19.56 -0.30
N VAL A 215 -13.41 19.84 0.06
CA VAL A 215 -14.22 19.00 0.96
C VAL A 215 -14.48 17.60 0.36
N LEU A 216 -14.58 17.50 -0.96
CA LEU A 216 -14.83 16.22 -1.64
C LEU A 216 -13.71 15.19 -1.39
N ASN A 217 -12.44 15.62 -1.43
CA ASN A 217 -11.30 14.73 -1.15
C ASN A 217 -11.39 14.16 0.26
N TYR A 218 -11.72 15.04 1.21
CA TYR A 218 -11.90 14.66 2.60
C TYR A 218 -13.02 13.62 2.75
N GLN A 219 -14.21 13.89 2.21
CA GLN A 219 -15.35 12.97 2.30
C GLN A 219 -15.05 11.59 1.72
N VAL A 220 -14.45 11.54 0.52
CA VAL A 220 -14.06 10.28 -0.11
C VAL A 220 -13.02 9.53 0.74
N GLY A 221 -12.02 10.23 1.24
CA GLY A 221 -10.98 9.67 2.12
C GLY A 221 -11.56 9.07 3.41
N THR A 222 -12.46 9.79 4.09
CA THR A 222 -13.12 9.32 5.31
C THR A 222 -14.03 8.12 5.04
N ILE A 223 -14.80 8.12 3.94
CA ILE A 223 -15.65 6.97 3.56
C ILE A 223 -14.80 5.71 3.34
N LEU A 224 -13.70 5.85 2.59
CA LEU A 224 -12.76 4.75 2.36
C LEU A 224 -12.12 4.27 3.67
N ALA A 225 -11.74 5.17 4.57
CA ALA A 225 -11.23 4.82 5.90
C ALA A 225 -12.25 4.00 6.72
N VAL A 226 -13.53 4.40 6.70
CA VAL A 226 -14.60 3.63 7.38
C VAL A 226 -14.74 2.23 6.78
N ILE A 227 -14.80 2.12 5.44
CA ILE A 227 -14.91 0.83 4.74
C ILE A 227 -13.72 -0.07 5.11
N ILE A 228 -12.50 0.47 5.04
CA ILE A 228 -11.29 -0.29 5.36
C ILE A 228 -11.27 -0.70 6.84
N GLY A 229 -11.68 0.18 7.77
CA GLY A 229 -11.79 -0.16 9.18
C GLY A 229 -12.73 -1.34 9.45
N PHE A 230 -13.86 -1.43 8.74
CA PHE A 230 -14.76 -2.58 8.82
C PHE A 230 -14.13 -3.84 8.20
N LEU A 231 -13.50 -3.74 7.04
CA LEU A 231 -12.82 -4.89 6.40
C LEU A 231 -11.70 -5.43 7.28
N MET A 232 -10.93 -4.55 7.91
CA MET A 232 -9.90 -4.90 8.88
C MET A 232 -10.49 -5.69 10.07
N LYS A 233 -11.64 -5.24 10.61
CA LYS A 233 -12.34 -5.93 11.70
C LYS A 233 -12.84 -7.33 11.32
N LEU A 234 -13.14 -7.56 10.04
CA LEU A 234 -13.61 -8.86 9.56
C LEU A 234 -12.47 -9.85 9.27
N THR A 235 -11.23 -9.37 9.17
CA THR A 235 -10.09 -10.16 8.69
C THR A 235 -9.01 -10.39 9.73
N VAL A 236 -9.06 -9.69 10.87
CA VAL A 236 -8.16 -9.79 12.02
C VAL A 236 -8.94 -10.24 13.24
#